data_AF-A0A9P8FWM9-F1
#
_entry.id   AF-A0A9P8FWM9-F1
#
_cell.length_a   1.000
_cell.length_b   1.000
_cell.length_c   1.000
_cell.angle_alpha   90.00
_cell.angle_beta   90.00
_cell.angle_gamma   90.00
#
_symmetry.space_group_name_H-M   'P 1'
#
loop_
_entity.id
_entity.type
_entity.pdbx_description
1 polymer ?
#
loop_
_entity_poly.entity_id
_entity_poly.type
_entity_poly.pdbx_seq_one_letter_code
_entity_poly.pdbx_strand_id
1 'polypeptide(L)'
;NKQKKGFAGFEQAQKQIDDIKAQIADIKKSMDDPASKALSDEYTKITTELDEIKAKQDEVFKNLNQLRDERTRANEAQQVAYTNLKDIKDKYWQAKRAYAEYEKEAYRVRRERQKAERDAYEAGKRKQVAEAKLEEASAPAYGDEIQTAQSLIRYFDPSSQEAKAAAGPGKFAAQASRTVEATGIKGTALPRKGEADEDYMAGNGGKKGKKNRKNQNASPAPEAAAGKFNLSFGVIEQLAKIDVQPPSSQAAVAGVVEQIKAKLESWQKDQARKTQENIDKAKKEIERLEAESSENGAHTNGNSADGVAADLEKTKLDETSS
;
A
#
# COMPACT_ATOMS: atom_id res chain seq x y z
N ASN A 1 91.20 76.49 96.51
CA ASN A 1 90.01 75.69 96.88
C ASN A 1 88.89 75.61 95.82
N LYS A 2 89.14 75.85 94.51
CA LYS A 2 88.11 75.70 93.45
C LYS A 2 88.30 74.47 92.54
N GLN A 3 89.51 73.91 92.44
CA GLN A 3 89.77 72.67 91.66
C GLN A 3 89.35 71.39 92.37
N LYS A 4 89.22 71.38 93.71
CA LYS A 4 88.77 70.20 94.48
C LYS A 4 87.26 69.91 94.37
N LYS A 5 86.43 70.88 93.97
CA LYS A 5 84.97 70.70 93.79
C LYS A 5 84.56 70.10 92.44
N GLY A 6 85.36 70.30 91.38
CA GLY A 6 85.13 69.68 90.06
C GLY A 6 85.47 68.18 90.05
N PHE A 7 86.50 67.78 90.80
CA PHE A 7 86.92 66.37 90.91
C PHE A 7 85.91 65.50 91.68
N ALA A 8 85.23 66.02 92.70
CA ALA A 8 84.22 65.26 93.45
C ALA A 8 82.97 64.94 92.60
N GLY A 9 82.55 65.86 91.73
CA GLY A 9 81.46 65.60 90.76
C GLY A 9 81.86 64.60 89.66
N PHE A 10 83.13 64.63 89.25
CA PHE A 10 83.68 63.68 88.28
C PHE A 10 83.81 62.26 88.87
N GLU A 11 84.23 62.14 90.14
CA GLU A 11 84.29 60.86 90.84
C GLU A 11 82.89 60.26 91.08
N GLN A 12 81.89 61.11 91.38
CA GLN A 12 80.50 60.66 91.51
C GLN A 12 79.89 60.27 90.15
N ALA A 13 80.19 61.02 89.08
CA ALA A 13 79.81 60.64 87.72
C ALA A 13 80.50 59.35 87.26
N GLN A 14 81.77 59.13 87.62
CA GLN A 14 82.49 57.90 87.33
C GLN A 14 81.88 56.70 88.05
N LYS A 15 81.53 56.84 89.34
CA LYS A 15 80.80 55.80 90.08
C LYS A 15 79.44 55.48 89.46
N GLN A 16 78.67 56.50 89.06
CA GLN A 16 77.40 56.29 88.36
C GLN A 16 77.58 55.61 87.00
N ILE A 17 78.62 55.96 86.24
CA ILE A 17 78.95 55.29 84.97
C ILE A 17 79.33 53.84 85.20
N ASP A 18 80.11 53.55 86.23
CA ASP A 18 80.55 52.19 86.55
C ASP A 18 79.38 51.35 87.12
N ASP A 19 78.48 51.93 87.91
CA ASP A 19 77.22 51.31 88.35
C ASP A 19 76.30 51.01 87.14
N ILE A 20 76.15 51.95 86.20
CA ILE A 20 75.37 51.74 84.97
C ILE A 20 76.01 50.66 84.11
N LYS A 21 77.34 50.62 84.00
CA LYS A 21 78.05 49.53 83.29
C LYS A 21 77.85 48.18 83.98
N ALA A 22 77.83 48.14 85.31
CA ALA A 22 77.53 46.94 86.08
C ALA A 22 76.09 46.46 85.83
N GLN A 23 75.11 47.38 85.87
CA GLN A 23 73.71 47.08 85.54
C GLN A 23 73.56 46.59 84.09
N ILE A 24 74.24 47.21 83.12
CA ILE A 24 74.25 46.75 81.72
C ILE A 24 74.89 45.36 81.60
N ALA A 25 75.96 45.09 82.35
CA ALA A 25 76.60 43.77 82.35
C ALA A 25 75.70 42.69 82.95
N ASP A 26 74.97 43.00 84.02
CA ASP A 26 74.03 42.07 84.65
C ASP A 26 72.78 41.84 83.80
N ILE A 27 72.24 42.88 83.16
CA ILE A 27 71.15 42.75 82.19
C ILE A 27 71.60 41.88 81.00
N LYS A 28 72.82 42.09 80.48
CA LYS A 28 73.39 41.25 79.41
C LYS A 28 73.50 39.79 79.82
N LYS A 29 73.99 39.50 81.02
CA LYS A 29 74.05 38.13 81.56
C LYS A 29 72.65 37.51 81.72
N SER A 30 71.63 38.30 82.07
CA SER A 30 70.25 37.81 82.18
C SER A 30 69.59 37.55 80.81
N MET A 31 70.06 38.20 79.73
CA MET A 31 69.61 37.92 78.37
C MET A 31 70.38 36.79 77.69
N ASP A 32 71.62 36.54 78.11
CA ASP A 32 72.45 35.42 77.65
C ASP A 32 72.18 34.12 78.43
N ASP A 33 70.92 33.86 78.80
CA ASP A 33 70.53 32.57 79.37
C ASP A 33 70.52 31.52 78.23
N PRO A 34 71.36 30.46 78.28
CA PRO A 34 71.40 29.41 77.26
C PRO A 34 70.03 28.74 77.04
N ALA A 35 69.15 28.72 78.05
CA ALA A 35 67.79 28.22 77.91
C ALA A 35 66.92 29.12 77.00
N SER A 36 67.10 30.44 77.06
CA SER A 36 66.36 31.40 76.24
C SER A 36 66.81 31.39 74.78
N LYS A 37 68.10 31.15 74.52
CA LYS A 37 68.63 30.97 73.16
C LYS A 37 68.13 29.67 72.54
N ALA A 38 68.21 28.55 73.27
CA ALA A 38 67.66 27.28 72.82
C ALA A 38 66.15 27.36 72.52
N LEU A 39 65.39 28.07 73.36
CA LEU A 39 63.96 28.29 73.12
C LEU A 39 63.70 29.17 71.88
N SER A 40 64.54 30.17 71.62
CA SER A 40 64.43 31.03 70.44
C SER A 40 64.79 30.28 69.15
N ASP A 41 65.77 29.38 69.20
CA ASP A 41 66.15 28.51 68.08
C ASP A 41 65.03 27.50 67.77
N GLU A 42 64.46 26.86 68.80
CA GLU A 42 63.28 25.99 68.66
C GLU A 42 62.06 26.75 68.12
N TYR A 43 61.81 27.97 68.61
CA TYR A 43 60.73 28.81 68.09
C TYR A 43 60.93 29.16 66.61
N THR A 44 62.16 29.52 66.22
CA THR A 44 62.50 29.82 64.83
C THR A 44 62.32 28.59 63.95
N LYS A 45 62.78 27.42 64.41
CA LYS A 45 62.62 26.14 63.71
C LYS A 45 61.15 25.77 63.53
N ILE A 46 60.34 25.84 64.59
CA ILE A 46 58.89 25.58 64.53
C ILE A 46 58.21 26.57 63.58
N THR A 47 58.61 27.85 63.60
CA THR A 47 58.04 28.85 62.69
C THR A 47 58.39 28.52 61.23
N THR A 48 59.64 28.15 60.94
CA THR A 48 60.03 27.73 59.58
C THR A 48 59.29 26.48 59.12
N GLU A 49 59.13 25.48 59.98
CA GLU A 49 58.37 24.26 59.67
C GLU A 49 56.89 24.58 59.42
N LEU A 50 56.29 25.50 60.20
CA LEU A 50 54.92 25.96 59.99
C LEU A 50 54.75 26.69 58.65
N ASP A 51 55.71 27.54 58.28
CA ASP A 51 55.66 28.26 57.00
C ASP A 51 55.85 27.31 55.81
N GLU A 52 56.71 26.30 55.92
CA GLU A 52 56.84 25.24 54.92
C GLU A 52 55.55 24.41 54.78
N ILE A 53 54.90 24.06 55.90
CA ILE A 53 53.63 23.31 55.88
C ILE A 53 52.54 24.15 55.22
N LYS A 54 52.45 25.45 55.54
CA LYS A 54 51.49 26.36 54.88
C LYS A 54 51.75 26.48 53.39
N ALA A 55 53.02 26.63 52.97
CA ALA A 55 53.36 26.69 51.56
C ALA A 55 52.96 25.41 50.80
N LYS A 56 53.21 24.23 51.38
CA LYS A 56 52.76 22.94 50.83
C LYS A 56 51.24 22.83 50.79
N GLN A 57 50.55 23.30 51.84
CA GLN A 57 49.10 23.30 51.92
C GLN A 57 48.49 24.17 50.81
N ASP A 58 49.03 25.37 50.58
CA ASP A 58 48.58 26.27 49.52
C ASP A 58 48.79 25.67 48.12
N GLU A 59 49.92 24.99 47.90
CA GLU A 59 50.20 24.28 46.65
C GLU A 59 49.20 23.14 46.42
N VAL A 60 48.96 22.32 47.45
CA VAL A 60 47.98 21.23 47.39
C VAL A 60 46.57 21.77 47.12
N PHE A 61 46.17 22.88 47.74
CA PHE A 61 44.87 23.50 47.47
C PHE A 61 44.74 24.01 46.03
N LYS A 62 45.80 24.61 45.48
CA LYS A 62 45.81 25.04 44.07
C LYS A 62 45.65 23.84 43.13
N ASN A 63 46.41 22.78 43.34
CA ASN A 63 46.33 21.55 42.54
C ASN A 63 44.96 20.87 42.68
N LEU A 64 44.39 20.85 43.89
CA LEU A 64 43.06 20.28 44.13
C LEU A 64 41.96 21.08 43.43
N ASN A 65 42.03 22.40 43.45
CA ASN A 65 41.07 23.23 42.73
C ASN A 65 41.17 23.04 41.22
N GLN A 66 42.39 23.00 40.68
CA GLN A 66 42.60 22.67 39.26
C GLN A 66 42.00 21.31 38.88
N LEU A 67 42.23 20.27 39.69
CA LEU A 67 41.67 18.94 39.44
C LEU A 67 40.13 18.92 39.53
N ARG A 68 39.55 19.71 40.44
CA ARG A 68 38.09 19.88 40.54
C ARG A 68 37.51 20.59 39.32
N ASP A 69 38.19 21.61 38.81
CA ASP A 69 37.77 22.32 37.60
C ASP A 69 37.88 21.44 36.37
N GLU A 70 38.94 20.64 36.26
CA GLU A 70 39.10 19.65 35.19
C GLU A 70 38.03 18.56 35.26
N ARG A 71 37.75 18.03 36.45
CA ARG A 71 36.66 17.06 36.65
C ARG A 71 35.31 17.63 36.25
N THR A 72 35.05 18.89 36.62
CA THR A 72 33.79 19.57 36.27
C THR A 72 33.68 19.72 34.76
N ARG A 73 34.74 20.21 34.10
CA ARG A 73 34.80 20.32 32.63
C ARG A 73 34.62 18.98 31.91
N ALA A 74 35.27 17.92 32.40
CA ALA A 74 35.15 16.58 31.82
C ALA A 74 33.72 16.02 31.97
N ASN A 75 33.09 16.20 33.13
CA ASN A 75 31.71 15.79 33.36
C ASN A 75 30.73 16.56 32.47
N GLU A 76 30.92 17.87 32.31
CA GLU A 76 30.09 18.69 31.41
C GLU A 76 30.23 18.23 29.96
N ALA A 77 31.46 18.00 29.49
CA ALA A 77 31.72 17.49 28.15
C ALA A 77 31.08 16.11 27.94
N GLN A 78 31.18 15.20 28.92
CA GLN A 78 30.54 13.90 28.89
C GLN A 78 29.01 14.03 28.84
N GLN A 79 28.42 14.91 29.65
CA GLN A 79 26.98 15.13 29.67
C GLN A 79 26.48 15.64 28.32
N VAL A 80 27.16 16.63 27.73
CA VAL A 80 26.83 17.17 26.40
C VAL A 80 26.95 16.08 25.31
N ALA A 81 28.02 15.28 25.34
CA ALA A 81 28.18 14.17 24.41
C ALA A 81 27.06 13.13 24.55
N TYR A 82 26.68 12.81 25.79
CA TYR A 82 25.60 11.87 26.08
C TYR A 82 24.23 12.39 25.63
N THR A 83 23.91 13.66 25.89
CA THR A 83 22.65 14.26 25.41
C THR A 83 22.59 14.29 23.90
N ASN A 84 23.69 14.65 23.22
CA ASN A 84 23.76 14.63 21.76
C ASN A 84 23.57 13.22 21.20
N LEU A 85 24.21 12.21 21.78
CA LEU A 85 24.04 10.81 21.38
C LEU A 85 22.58 10.36 21.55
N LYS A 86 21.98 10.71 22.69
CA LYS A 86 20.59 10.39 22.98
C LYS A 86 19.65 11.06 21.98
N ASP A 87 19.84 12.34 21.69
CA ASP A 87 19.01 13.07 20.73
C ASP A 87 19.12 12.50 19.31
N ILE A 88 20.32 12.10 18.88
CA ILE A 88 20.52 11.45 17.58
C ILE A 88 19.76 10.11 17.54
N LYS A 89 19.90 9.29 18.58
CA LYS A 89 19.19 8.00 18.68
C LYS A 89 17.69 8.20 18.69
N ASP A 90 17.19 9.12 19.50
CA ASP A 90 15.78 9.42 19.63
C ASP A 90 15.22 9.90 18.28
N LYS A 91 15.89 10.84 17.59
CA LYS A 91 15.50 11.29 16.25
C LYS A 91 15.50 10.14 15.23
N TYR A 92 16.51 9.27 15.24
CA TYR A 92 16.57 8.11 14.35
C TYR A 92 15.39 7.14 14.59
N TRP A 93 15.12 6.78 15.83
CA TRP A 93 14.02 5.86 16.16
C TRP A 93 12.64 6.50 15.92
N GLN A 94 12.50 7.80 16.16
CA GLN A 94 11.28 8.54 15.79
C GLN A 94 11.07 8.53 14.27
N ALA A 95 12.11 8.84 13.48
CA ALA A 95 12.03 8.80 12.02
C ALA A 95 11.72 7.38 11.51
N LYS A 96 12.34 6.35 12.11
CA LYS A 96 12.07 4.95 11.76
C LYS A 96 10.62 4.55 12.06
N ARG A 97 10.07 4.96 13.21
CA ARG A 97 8.66 4.72 13.56
C ARG A 97 7.72 5.44 12.60
N ALA A 98 7.97 6.73 12.33
CA ALA A 98 7.18 7.51 11.38
C ALA A 98 7.20 6.91 9.96
N TYR A 99 8.34 6.41 9.51
CA TYR A 99 8.45 5.71 8.23
C TYR A 99 7.65 4.40 8.21
N ALA A 100 7.76 3.58 9.27
CA ALA A 100 7.01 2.33 9.38
C ALA A 100 5.48 2.57 9.42
N GLU A 101 5.04 3.63 10.11
CA GLU A 101 3.64 4.06 10.13
C GLU A 101 3.17 4.54 8.75
N TYR A 102 3.98 5.34 8.06
CA TYR A 102 3.69 5.76 6.69
C TYR A 102 3.57 4.58 5.73
N GLU A 103 4.49 3.61 5.80
CA GLU A 103 4.46 2.41 4.96
C GLU A 103 3.23 1.55 5.25
N LYS A 104 2.89 1.36 6.53
CA LYS A 104 1.68 0.65 6.95
C LYS A 104 0.41 1.34 6.44
N GLU A 105 0.35 2.67 6.53
CA GLU A 105 -0.77 3.46 6.04
C GLU A 105 -0.89 3.39 4.51
N ALA A 106 0.22 3.55 3.79
CA ALA A 106 0.26 3.42 2.33
C ALA A 106 -0.18 2.02 1.87
N TYR A 107 0.25 0.98 2.58
CA TYR A 107 -0.19 -0.39 2.34
C TYR A 107 -1.69 -0.56 2.62
N ARG A 108 -2.21 -0.01 3.72
CA ARG A 108 -3.64 -0.03 4.05
C ARG A 108 -4.46 0.63 2.96
N VAL A 109 -4.11 1.85 2.55
CA VAL A 109 -4.81 2.59 1.48
C VAL A 109 -4.79 1.81 0.16
N ARG A 110 -3.65 1.21 -0.21
CA ARG A 110 -3.55 0.38 -1.42
C ARG A 110 -4.45 -0.85 -1.33
N ARG A 111 -4.45 -1.53 -0.19
CA ARG A 111 -5.28 -2.72 0.04
C ARG A 111 -6.77 -2.36 0.03
N GLU A 112 -7.16 -1.26 0.66
CA GLU A 112 -8.53 -0.76 0.65
C GLU A 112 -8.98 -0.37 -0.76
N ARG A 113 -8.13 0.30 -1.54
CA ARG A 113 -8.42 0.62 -2.94
C ARG A 113 -8.60 -0.65 -3.78
N GLN A 114 -7.69 -1.62 -3.65
CA GLN A 114 -7.79 -2.89 -4.36
C GLN A 114 -9.03 -3.68 -3.95
N LYS A 115 -9.36 -3.68 -2.66
CA LYS A 115 -10.57 -4.33 -2.16
C LYS A 115 -11.81 -3.64 -2.72
N ALA A 116 -11.88 -2.31 -2.66
CA ALA A 116 -13.00 -1.54 -3.21
C ALA A 116 -13.17 -1.74 -4.72
N GLU A 117 -12.07 -1.81 -5.49
CA GLU A 117 -12.11 -2.09 -6.92
C GLU A 117 -12.61 -3.51 -7.22
N ARG A 118 -12.15 -4.51 -6.46
CA ARG A 118 -12.64 -5.89 -6.57
C ARG A 118 -14.11 -6.00 -6.20
N ASP A 119 -14.50 -5.41 -5.08
CA ASP A 119 -15.90 -5.41 -4.60
C ASP A 119 -16.81 -4.71 -5.63
N ALA A 120 -16.36 -3.60 -6.24
CA ALA A 120 -17.09 -2.92 -7.30
C ALA A 120 -17.17 -3.76 -8.59
N TYR A 121 -16.09 -4.42 -8.99
CA TYR A 121 -16.07 -5.32 -10.15
C TYR A 121 -17.00 -6.51 -9.94
N GLU A 122 -16.95 -7.16 -8.78
CA GLU A 122 -17.82 -8.28 -8.44
C GLU A 122 -19.28 -7.84 -8.35
N ALA A 123 -19.58 -6.70 -7.74
CA ALA A 123 -20.92 -6.14 -7.73
C ALA A 123 -21.42 -5.82 -9.15
N GLY A 124 -20.56 -5.28 -10.02
CA GLY A 124 -20.87 -5.04 -11.43
C GLY A 124 -21.16 -6.33 -12.19
N LYS A 125 -20.34 -7.37 -12.01
CA LYS A 125 -20.54 -8.68 -12.62
C LYS A 125 -21.82 -9.35 -12.13
N ARG A 126 -22.12 -9.25 -10.83
CA ARG A 126 -23.37 -9.76 -10.25
C ARG A 126 -24.59 -9.08 -10.86
N LYS A 127 -24.56 -7.74 -10.99
CA LYS A 127 -25.62 -6.98 -11.66
C LYS A 127 -25.79 -7.41 -13.11
N GLN A 128 -24.70 -7.57 -13.87
CA GLN A 128 -24.77 -8.04 -15.26
C GLN A 128 -25.37 -9.45 -15.37
N VAL A 129 -25.01 -10.38 -14.47
CA VAL A 129 -25.59 -11.73 -14.47
C VAL A 129 -27.08 -11.70 -14.10
N ALA A 130 -27.46 -10.87 -13.12
CA ALA A 130 -28.86 -10.68 -12.77
C ALA A 130 -29.67 -10.05 -13.91
N GLU A 131 -29.11 -9.03 -14.57
CA GLU A 131 -29.72 -8.36 -15.73
C GLU A 131 -29.84 -9.31 -16.92
N ALA A 132 -28.80 -10.09 -17.23
CA ALA A 132 -28.85 -11.10 -18.30
C ALA A 132 -29.90 -12.18 -18.03
N LYS A 133 -30.04 -12.64 -16.77
CA LYS A 133 -31.08 -13.61 -16.38
C LYS A 133 -32.49 -13.01 -16.46
N LEU A 134 -32.65 -11.72 -16.16
CA LEU A 134 -33.90 -11.02 -16.31
C LEU A 134 -34.23 -10.83 -17.80
N GLU A 135 -33.25 -10.42 -18.62
CA GLU A 135 -33.40 -10.23 -20.06
C GLU A 135 -33.77 -11.55 -20.75
N GLU A 136 -33.08 -12.64 -20.45
CA GLU A 136 -33.40 -13.98 -20.97
C GLU A 136 -34.80 -14.44 -20.54
N ALA A 137 -35.18 -14.19 -19.27
CA ALA A 137 -36.53 -14.53 -18.79
C ALA A 137 -37.62 -13.61 -19.37
N SER A 138 -37.27 -12.39 -19.78
CA SER A 138 -38.15 -11.42 -20.42
C SER A 138 -38.34 -11.69 -21.91
N ALA A 139 -37.50 -12.55 -22.51
CA ALA A 139 -37.69 -13.00 -23.87
C ALA A 139 -39.07 -13.68 -24.00
N PRO A 140 -39.86 -13.37 -25.04
CA PRO A 140 -41.19 -13.94 -25.18
C PRO A 140 -41.14 -15.47 -25.18
N ALA A 141 -41.88 -16.10 -24.26
CA ALA A 141 -42.00 -17.55 -24.23
C ALA A 141 -42.53 -18.09 -25.57
N TYR A 142 -42.03 -19.25 -25.99
CA TYR A 142 -42.30 -19.87 -27.30
C TYR A 142 -41.83 -19.07 -28.53
N GLY A 143 -40.91 -18.10 -28.36
CA GLY A 143 -40.44 -17.24 -29.45
C GLY A 143 -39.83 -18.02 -30.63
N ASP A 144 -38.98 -19.01 -30.33
CA ASP A 144 -38.32 -19.83 -31.35
C ASP A 144 -39.30 -20.78 -32.04
N GLU A 145 -40.25 -21.34 -31.29
CA GLU A 145 -41.32 -22.20 -31.78
C GLU A 145 -42.31 -21.42 -32.66
N ILE A 146 -42.66 -20.19 -32.29
CA ILE A 146 -43.50 -19.29 -33.08
C ILE A 146 -42.78 -18.88 -34.36
N GLN A 147 -41.49 -18.52 -34.31
CA GLN A 147 -40.71 -18.20 -35.51
C GLN A 147 -40.56 -19.40 -36.44
N THR A 148 -40.34 -20.58 -35.88
CA THR A 148 -40.25 -21.83 -36.64
C THR A 148 -41.60 -22.17 -37.26
N ALA A 149 -42.71 -22.07 -36.52
CA ALA A 149 -44.06 -22.28 -37.03
C ALA A 149 -44.42 -21.28 -38.15
N GLN A 150 -44.08 -20.00 -38.00
CA GLN A 150 -44.25 -18.98 -39.05
C GLN A 150 -43.39 -19.28 -40.29
N SER A 151 -42.17 -19.78 -40.11
CA SER A 151 -41.29 -20.18 -41.21
C SER A 151 -41.82 -21.42 -41.94
N LEU A 152 -42.41 -22.37 -41.21
CA LEU A 152 -43.07 -23.55 -41.76
C LEU A 152 -44.36 -23.18 -42.49
N ILE A 153 -45.18 -22.29 -41.95
CA ILE A 153 -46.37 -21.77 -42.65
C ILE A 153 -45.95 -21.10 -43.95
N ARG A 154 -44.86 -20.29 -43.96
CA ARG A 154 -44.32 -19.70 -45.20
C ARG A 154 -43.79 -20.72 -46.20
N TYR A 155 -43.26 -21.84 -45.73
CA TYR A 155 -42.75 -22.92 -46.57
C TYR A 155 -43.88 -23.77 -47.18
N PHE A 156 -44.95 -24.04 -46.41
CA PHE A 156 -46.08 -24.86 -46.85
C PHE A 156 -47.20 -24.08 -47.54
N ASP A 157 -47.33 -22.78 -47.24
CA ASP A 157 -48.29 -21.87 -47.86
C ASP A 157 -47.60 -20.54 -48.25
N PRO A 158 -46.95 -20.50 -49.43
CA PRO A 158 -46.36 -19.29 -49.97
C PRO A 158 -47.39 -18.22 -50.36
N SER A 159 -48.69 -18.56 -50.36
CA SER A 159 -49.79 -17.65 -50.72
C SER A 159 -50.36 -16.87 -49.52
N SER A 160 -50.04 -17.29 -48.29
CA SER A 160 -50.39 -16.63 -47.02
C SER A 160 -49.51 -15.41 -46.68
N GLN A 161 -48.88 -14.77 -47.67
CA GLN A 161 -48.01 -13.61 -47.41
C GLN A 161 -48.79 -12.42 -46.85
N GLU A 162 -48.68 -12.18 -45.54
CA GLU A 162 -48.54 -10.80 -45.08
C GLU A 162 -47.11 -10.36 -45.42
N ALA A 163 -46.98 -9.56 -46.48
CA ALA A 163 -45.72 -9.00 -46.91
C ALA A 163 -45.07 -8.25 -45.75
N LYS A 164 -44.03 -8.82 -45.13
CA LYS A 164 -43.11 -8.05 -44.28
C LYS A 164 -42.48 -7.01 -45.20
N ALA A 165 -42.93 -5.76 -45.07
CA ALA A 165 -42.34 -4.62 -45.75
C ALA A 165 -40.82 -4.66 -45.53
N ALA A 166 -40.07 -4.71 -46.63
CA ALA A 166 -38.63 -4.66 -46.61
C ALA A 166 -38.19 -3.43 -45.78
N ALA A 167 -37.55 -3.69 -44.65
CA ALA A 167 -36.96 -2.64 -43.84
C ALA A 167 -35.94 -1.89 -44.71
N GLY A 168 -36.24 -0.64 -45.05
CA GLY A 168 -35.32 0.27 -45.71
C GLY A 168 -34.02 0.46 -44.91
N PRO A 169 -33.00 1.12 -45.49
CA PRO A 169 -31.65 1.16 -44.95
C PRO A 169 -31.66 1.60 -43.49
N GLY A 170 -31.17 0.70 -42.63
CA GLY A 170 -31.19 0.86 -41.18
C GLY A 170 -30.39 2.09 -40.75
N LYS A 171 -30.79 2.63 -39.60
CA LYS A 171 -30.29 3.84 -38.92
C LYS A 171 -28.81 3.75 -38.48
N PHE A 172 -28.09 2.73 -38.97
CA PHE A 172 -26.71 2.37 -38.69
C PHE A 172 -25.80 2.56 -39.93
N ALA A 173 -26.29 3.21 -40.98
CA ALA A 173 -25.43 3.64 -42.08
C ALA A 173 -24.32 4.56 -41.53
N ALA A 174 -23.07 4.09 -41.60
CA ALA A 174 -21.92 4.71 -40.98
C ALA A 174 -21.73 6.15 -41.49
N GLN A 175 -21.94 7.14 -40.62
CA GLN A 175 -21.49 8.50 -40.86
C GLN A 175 -20.06 8.65 -40.38
N ALA A 176 -19.18 9.11 -41.28
CA ALA A 176 -17.78 9.35 -40.99
C ALA A 176 -17.61 10.57 -40.07
N SER A 177 -17.61 10.34 -38.76
CA SER A 177 -17.35 11.38 -37.76
C SER A 177 -15.87 11.38 -37.36
N ARG A 178 -15.05 12.17 -38.08
CA ARG A 178 -13.79 12.77 -37.61
C ARG A 178 -13.19 13.66 -38.70
N THR A 179 -13.41 14.97 -38.59
CA THR A 179 -12.53 15.98 -39.18
C THR A 179 -11.47 16.32 -38.14
N VAL A 180 -10.19 16.10 -38.47
CA VAL A 180 -9.06 16.47 -37.59
C VAL A 180 -8.62 17.87 -38.00
N GLU A 181 -9.01 18.88 -37.23
CA GLU A 181 -8.52 20.26 -37.32
C GLU A 181 -7.04 20.28 -36.88
N ALA A 182 -6.13 20.46 -37.83
CA ALA A 182 -4.68 20.39 -37.64
C ALA A 182 -4.04 21.78 -37.45
N THR A 183 -4.55 22.58 -36.50
CA THR A 183 -4.02 23.92 -36.23
C THR A 183 -3.92 24.17 -34.73
N GLY A 184 -2.82 23.72 -34.11
CA GLY A 184 -2.56 24.07 -32.70
C GLY A 184 -1.44 23.37 -31.95
N ILE A 185 -0.67 22.43 -32.53
CA ILE A 185 0.39 21.74 -31.78
C ILE A 185 1.75 22.38 -32.10
N LYS A 186 2.20 23.28 -31.21
CA LYS A 186 3.55 23.84 -31.20
C LYS A 186 4.39 23.06 -30.18
N GLY A 187 5.03 21.99 -30.63
CA GLY A 187 5.90 21.13 -29.83
C GLY A 187 6.52 20.04 -30.71
N THR A 188 7.79 19.73 -30.49
CA THR A 188 8.60 18.81 -31.29
C THR A 188 7.96 17.41 -31.31
N ALA A 189 7.57 16.93 -32.49
CA ALA A 189 7.02 15.60 -32.68
C ALA A 189 8.07 14.54 -32.32
N LEU A 190 7.76 13.65 -31.37
CA LEU A 190 8.52 12.43 -31.14
C LEU A 190 8.24 11.47 -32.32
N PRO A 191 9.26 10.97 -33.03
CA PRO A 191 9.05 9.95 -34.05
C PRO A 191 8.56 8.65 -33.40
N ARG A 192 7.58 8.04 -34.07
CA ARG A 192 6.93 6.78 -33.75
C ARG A 192 7.98 5.66 -33.64
N LYS A 193 8.06 5.01 -32.48
CA LYS A 193 8.83 3.77 -32.27
C LYS A 193 8.21 2.66 -33.12
N GLY A 194 8.90 2.24 -34.18
CA GLY A 194 8.41 1.18 -35.08
C GLY A 194 9.29 0.76 -36.27
N GLU A 195 10.49 1.31 -36.46
CA GLU A 195 11.32 0.99 -37.66
C GLU A 195 12.79 0.67 -37.35
N ALA A 196 13.13 0.25 -36.12
CA ALA A 196 14.53 -0.02 -35.74
C ALA A 196 14.73 -1.34 -34.95
N ASP A 197 13.88 -2.34 -35.16
CA ASP A 197 14.03 -3.68 -34.54
C ASP A 197 13.87 -4.82 -35.57
N GLU A 198 14.34 -4.62 -36.81
CA GLU A 198 14.36 -5.67 -37.86
C GLU A 198 15.76 -6.21 -38.18
N ASP A 199 16.74 -6.04 -37.29
CA ASP A 199 18.09 -6.62 -37.43
C ASP A 199 18.38 -7.76 -36.45
N TYR A 200 17.35 -8.46 -35.96
CA TYR A 200 17.51 -9.70 -35.20
C TYR A 200 17.26 -10.94 -36.08
N MET A 201 17.96 -11.00 -37.21
CA MET A 201 17.97 -12.15 -38.11
C MET A 201 19.37 -12.76 -38.18
N ALA A 202 19.61 -13.81 -37.39
CA ALA A 202 20.67 -14.77 -37.62
C ALA A 202 20.20 -16.17 -37.20
N GLY A 203 19.70 -16.95 -38.18
CA GLY A 203 19.19 -18.30 -37.94
C GLY A 203 18.90 -19.04 -39.24
N ASN A 204 19.98 -19.50 -39.87
CA ASN A 204 20.02 -20.37 -41.06
C ASN A 204 18.93 -21.45 -41.17
N GLY A 205 18.46 -21.66 -42.40
CA GLY A 205 18.48 -23.00 -42.99
C GLY A 205 17.14 -23.57 -43.47
N GLY A 206 17.03 -23.80 -44.79
CA GLY A 206 16.30 -24.98 -45.28
C GLY A 206 15.37 -24.78 -46.47
N LYS A 207 15.94 -24.83 -47.68
CA LYS A 207 15.30 -25.13 -48.96
C LYS A 207 14.21 -26.22 -48.89
N LYS A 208 13.12 -26.03 -49.65
CA LYS A 208 12.77 -26.86 -50.83
C LYS A 208 11.44 -26.39 -51.45
N GLY A 209 11.50 -25.98 -52.72
CA GLY A 209 10.32 -25.65 -53.50
C GLY A 209 9.59 -26.86 -54.05
N LYS A 210 8.32 -26.67 -54.45
CA LYS A 210 7.71 -27.41 -55.56
C LYS A 210 6.57 -26.61 -56.20
N LYS A 211 6.69 -26.47 -57.52
CA LYS A 211 5.78 -25.84 -58.47
C LYS A 211 4.44 -26.59 -58.59
N ASN A 212 3.37 -25.81 -58.67
CA ASN A 212 2.31 -25.85 -59.69
C ASN A 212 1.33 -27.05 -59.73
N ARG A 213 0.02 -26.79 -59.57
CA ARG A 213 -1.01 -27.06 -60.59
C ARG A 213 -2.40 -26.59 -60.16
N LYS A 214 -2.94 -25.69 -60.96
CA LYS A 214 -4.37 -25.37 -61.13
C LYS A 214 -5.09 -26.65 -61.59
N ASN A 215 -6.20 -27.01 -60.92
CA ASN A 215 -7.25 -27.77 -61.57
C ASN A 215 -8.59 -27.18 -61.18
N GLN A 216 -9.21 -26.49 -62.13
CA GLN A 216 -10.63 -26.25 -62.18
C GLN A 216 -11.30 -27.60 -62.45
N ASN A 217 -12.28 -27.99 -61.65
CA ASN A 217 -13.35 -28.84 -62.14
C ASN A 217 -14.65 -28.41 -61.49
N ALA A 218 -15.40 -27.63 -62.26
CA ALA A 218 -16.82 -27.39 -62.05
C ALA A 218 -17.59 -28.63 -62.50
N SER A 219 -18.54 -29.07 -61.69
CA SER A 219 -19.77 -29.77 -62.11
C SER A 219 -20.64 -30.07 -60.86
N PRO A 220 -21.96 -30.23 -61.01
CA PRO A 220 -22.93 -29.20 -60.63
C PRO A 220 -23.94 -29.67 -59.56
N ALA A 221 -24.81 -28.75 -59.16
CA ALA A 221 -26.01 -29.00 -58.36
C ALA A 221 -26.92 -30.09 -58.98
N PRO A 222 -27.63 -30.90 -58.18
CA PRO A 222 -28.78 -31.64 -58.67
C PRO A 222 -30.05 -30.81 -58.51
N GLU A 223 -30.68 -30.55 -59.66
CA GLU A 223 -32.02 -30.03 -59.84
C GLU A 223 -33.10 -30.99 -59.31
N ALA A 224 -34.25 -30.38 -59.05
CA ALA A 224 -35.49 -30.99 -58.60
C ALA A 224 -35.99 -32.11 -59.54
N ALA A 225 -36.34 -33.25 -58.95
CA ALA A 225 -37.15 -34.29 -59.58
C ALA A 225 -38.48 -34.44 -58.81
N ALA A 226 -39.57 -34.28 -59.55
CA ALA A 226 -40.95 -34.45 -59.12
C ALA A 226 -41.28 -35.90 -58.74
N GLY A 227 -42.23 -36.08 -57.82
CA GLY A 227 -42.96 -37.35 -57.61
C GLY A 227 -42.66 -38.10 -56.31
N LYS A 228 -41.74 -37.62 -55.47
CA LYS A 228 -41.62 -38.03 -54.06
C LYS A 228 -41.67 -36.77 -53.23
N PHE A 229 -42.49 -36.77 -52.19
CA PHE A 229 -42.62 -35.64 -51.28
C PHE A 229 -41.31 -35.50 -50.48
N ASN A 230 -40.34 -34.82 -51.09
CA ASN A 230 -39.01 -34.60 -50.52
C ASN A 230 -39.07 -33.34 -49.67
N LEU A 231 -39.48 -33.50 -48.41
CA LEU A 231 -39.23 -32.47 -47.40
C LEU A 231 -37.73 -32.39 -47.15
N SER A 232 -37.19 -31.17 -47.07
CA SER A 232 -35.82 -30.98 -46.62
C SER A 232 -35.69 -31.48 -45.18
N PHE A 233 -34.60 -32.18 -44.87
CA PHE A 233 -34.34 -32.76 -43.55
C PHE A 233 -34.49 -31.72 -42.42
N GLY A 234 -34.11 -30.46 -42.66
CA GLY A 234 -34.31 -29.35 -41.73
C GLY A 234 -35.78 -29.00 -41.47
N VAL A 235 -36.67 -29.11 -42.46
CA VAL A 235 -38.12 -28.87 -42.27
C VAL A 235 -38.77 -30.02 -41.49
N ILE A 236 -38.29 -31.25 -41.67
CA ILE A 236 -38.73 -32.41 -40.88
C ILE A 236 -38.31 -32.24 -39.41
N GLU A 237 -37.09 -31.79 -39.15
CA GLU A 237 -36.61 -31.51 -37.79
C GLU A 237 -37.39 -30.36 -37.13
N GLN A 238 -37.74 -29.32 -37.89
CA GLN A 238 -38.55 -28.20 -37.40
C GLN A 238 -40.02 -28.60 -37.13
N LEU A 239 -40.61 -29.47 -37.95
CA LEU A 239 -41.93 -30.08 -37.70
C LEU A 239 -41.90 -30.96 -36.45
N ALA A 240 -40.82 -31.72 -36.25
CA ALA A 240 -40.61 -32.53 -35.05
C ALA A 240 -40.46 -31.68 -33.79
N LYS A 241 -39.76 -30.53 -33.86
CA LYS A 241 -39.65 -29.56 -32.74
C LYS A 241 -41.00 -28.96 -32.32
N ILE A 242 -41.98 -28.94 -33.22
CA ILE A 242 -43.34 -28.42 -33.01
C ILE A 242 -44.31 -29.57 -32.69
N ASP A 243 -43.84 -30.82 -32.57
CA ASP A 243 -44.65 -32.04 -32.39
C ASP A 243 -45.75 -32.20 -33.45
N VAL A 244 -45.48 -31.85 -34.70
CA VAL A 244 -46.41 -32.02 -35.83
C VAL A 244 -45.85 -33.11 -36.75
N GLN A 245 -46.68 -34.11 -37.08
CA GLN A 245 -46.23 -35.20 -37.93
C GLN A 245 -45.93 -34.68 -39.35
N PRO A 246 -44.81 -35.13 -39.96
CA PRO A 246 -44.48 -34.73 -41.31
C PRO A 246 -45.56 -35.23 -42.29
N PRO A 247 -46.04 -34.36 -43.21
CA PRO A 247 -47.06 -34.76 -44.17
C PRO A 247 -46.55 -35.92 -45.03
N SER A 248 -47.30 -37.02 -45.07
CA SER A 248 -46.96 -38.21 -45.87
C SER A 248 -47.29 -38.04 -47.36
N SER A 249 -48.04 -37.00 -47.73
CA SER A 249 -48.41 -36.66 -49.11
C SER A 249 -48.79 -35.19 -49.25
N GLN A 250 -48.78 -34.66 -50.49
CA GLN A 250 -49.17 -33.29 -50.83
C GLN A 250 -50.59 -32.93 -50.31
N ALA A 251 -51.50 -33.90 -50.23
CA ALA A 251 -52.86 -33.71 -49.73
C ALA A 251 -52.93 -33.51 -48.20
N ALA A 252 -51.95 -34.02 -47.45
CA ALA A 252 -51.87 -33.87 -46.00
C ALA A 252 -51.28 -32.51 -45.57
N VAL A 253 -50.71 -31.75 -46.51
CA VAL A 253 -50.07 -30.45 -46.24
C VAL A 253 -51.08 -29.43 -45.69
N ALA A 254 -52.30 -29.37 -46.23
CA ALA A 254 -53.33 -28.46 -45.74
C ALA A 254 -53.76 -28.77 -44.29
N GLY A 255 -53.89 -30.05 -43.93
CA GLY A 255 -54.18 -30.47 -42.56
C GLY A 255 -53.04 -30.16 -41.58
N VAL A 256 -51.79 -30.28 -42.04
CA VAL A 256 -50.59 -29.91 -41.27
C VAL A 256 -50.51 -28.40 -41.05
N VAL A 257 -50.84 -27.59 -42.06
CA VAL A 257 -50.89 -26.12 -41.94
C VAL A 257 -51.94 -25.67 -40.92
N GLU A 258 -53.13 -26.26 -40.91
CA GLU A 258 -54.17 -25.95 -39.91
C GLU A 258 -53.76 -26.38 -38.49
N GLN A 259 -53.07 -27.53 -38.35
CA GLN A 259 -52.48 -27.94 -37.08
C GLN A 259 -51.39 -26.97 -36.59
N ILE A 260 -50.55 -26.46 -37.48
CA ILE A 260 -49.52 -25.47 -37.15
C ILE A 260 -50.16 -24.13 -36.76
N LYS A 261 -51.23 -23.68 -37.44
CA LYS A 261 -51.98 -22.47 -37.08
C LYS A 261 -52.67 -22.60 -35.71
N ALA A 262 -53.31 -23.73 -35.44
CA ALA A 262 -53.95 -23.99 -34.13
C ALA A 262 -52.92 -24.00 -32.98
N LYS A 263 -51.74 -24.59 -33.21
CA LYS A 263 -50.63 -24.53 -32.25
C LYS A 263 -50.08 -23.11 -32.08
N LEU A 264 -49.94 -22.36 -33.17
CA LEU A 264 -49.49 -20.97 -33.13
C LEU A 264 -50.44 -20.07 -32.32
N GLU A 265 -51.75 -20.22 -32.46
CA GLU A 265 -52.72 -19.49 -31.62
C GLU A 265 -52.65 -19.92 -30.15
N SER A 266 -52.44 -21.22 -29.86
CA SER A 266 -52.28 -21.70 -28.50
C SER A 266 -51.02 -21.14 -27.84
N TRP A 267 -49.90 -21.08 -28.58
CA TRP A 267 -48.65 -20.50 -28.10
C TRP A 267 -48.76 -19.00 -27.92
N GLN A 268 -49.43 -18.27 -28.81
CA GLN A 268 -49.65 -16.83 -28.63
C GLN A 268 -50.52 -16.50 -27.41
N LYS A 269 -51.53 -17.31 -27.10
CA LYS A 269 -52.38 -17.14 -25.91
C LYS A 269 -51.63 -17.48 -24.62
N ASP A 270 -50.84 -18.55 -24.62
CA ASP A 270 -50.05 -18.97 -23.46
C ASP A 270 -48.75 -18.18 -23.26
N GLN A 271 -48.27 -17.48 -24.30
CA GLN A 271 -47.03 -16.72 -24.31
C GLN A 271 -46.98 -15.69 -23.18
N ALA A 272 -48.02 -14.87 -23.00
CA ALA A 272 -48.04 -13.86 -21.95
C ALA A 272 -47.96 -14.47 -20.55
N ARG A 273 -48.71 -15.55 -20.29
CA ARG A 273 -48.73 -16.26 -19.00
C ARG A 273 -47.40 -16.93 -18.72
N LYS A 274 -46.82 -17.63 -19.70
CA LYS A 274 -45.54 -18.33 -19.55
C LYS A 274 -44.36 -17.38 -19.44
N THR A 275 -44.39 -16.25 -20.13
CA THR A 275 -43.37 -15.19 -19.98
C THR A 275 -43.42 -14.62 -18.57
N GLN A 276 -44.61 -14.35 -18.02
CA GLN A 276 -44.74 -13.89 -16.63
C GLN A 276 -44.26 -14.94 -15.61
N GLU A 277 -44.64 -16.22 -15.77
CA GLU A 277 -44.15 -17.32 -14.92
C GLU A 277 -42.61 -17.45 -14.99
N ASN A 278 -42.00 -17.23 -16.16
CA ASN A 278 -40.55 -17.27 -16.33
C ASN A 278 -39.85 -16.08 -15.69
N ILE A 279 -40.40 -14.86 -15.85
CA ILE A 279 -39.92 -13.64 -15.19
C ILE A 279 -39.97 -13.81 -13.66
N ASP A 280 -41.06 -14.35 -13.12
CA ASP A 280 -41.22 -14.53 -11.68
C ASP A 280 -40.28 -15.62 -11.12
N LYS A 281 -40.03 -16.69 -11.88
CA LYS A 281 -39.00 -17.68 -11.54
C LYS A 281 -37.59 -17.09 -11.59
N ALA A 282 -37.29 -16.29 -12.60
CA ALA A 282 -35.98 -15.64 -12.73
C ALA A 282 -35.74 -14.62 -11.62
N LYS A 283 -36.75 -13.85 -11.23
CA LYS A 283 -36.67 -12.95 -10.07
C LYS A 283 -36.39 -13.70 -8.77
N LYS A 284 -37.08 -14.81 -8.53
CA LYS A 284 -36.83 -15.67 -7.36
C LYS A 284 -35.44 -16.28 -7.37
N GLU A 285 -34.94 -16.68 -8.53
CA GLU A 285 -33.60 -17.23 -8.67
C GLU A 285 -32.52 -16.14 -8.51
N ILE A 286 -32.75 -14.91 -8.99
CA ILE A 286 -31.88 -13.76 -8.73
C ILE A 286 -31.84 -13.45 -7.24
N GLU A 287 -33.00 -13.41 -6.57
CA GLU A 287 -33.09 -13.19 -5.11
C GLU A 287 -32.34 -14.28 -4.33
N ARG A 288 -32.49 -15.55 -4.74
CA ARG A 288 -31.73 -16.67 -4.18
C ARG A 288 -30.22 -16.50 -4.39
N LEU A 289 -29.79 -16.12 -5.59
CA LEU A 289 -28.37 -15.96 -5.91
C LEU A 289 -27.76 -14.73 -5.22
N GLU A 290 -28.53 -13.68 -5.02
CA GLU A 290 -28.13 -12.52 -4.21
C GLU A 290 -27.99 -12.91 -2.73
N ALA A 291 -28.94 -13.68 -2.18
CA ALA A 291 -28.87 -14.21 -0.82
C ALA A 291 -27.66 -15.14 -0.62
N GLU A 292 -27.47 -16.14 -1.48
CA GLU A 292 -26.36 -17.10 -1.41
C GLU A 292 -24.99 -16.41 -1.65
N SER A 293 -24.96 -15.37 -2.48
CA SER A 293 -23.74 -14.58 -2.68
C SER A 293 -23.44 -13.64 -1.52
N SER A 294 -24.46 -13.13 -0.81
CA SER A 294 -24.27 -12.35 0.41
C SER A 294 -23.73 -13.21 1.56
N GLU A 295 -24.17 -14.46 1.67
CA GLU A 295 -23.62 -15.44 2.62
C GLU A 295 -22.18 -15.84 2.28
N ASN A 296 -21.87 -16.12 1.01
CA ASN A 296 -20.51 -16.44 0.58
C ASN A 296 -19.53 -15.25 0.66
N GLY A 297 -20.01 -14.02 0.44
CA GLY A 297 -19.25 -12.80 0.68
C GLY A 297 -18.91 -12.56 2.16
N ALA A 298 -19.79 -12.99 3.07
CA ALA A 298 -19.55 -12.94 4.51
C ALA A 298 -18.54 -14.02 4.96
N HIS A 299 -18.61 -15.24 4.42
CA HIS A 299 -17.70 -16.33 4.79
C HIS A 299 -16.25 -16.11 4.33
N THR A 300 -16.03 -15.51 3.15
CA THR A 300 -14.67 -15.23 2.65
C THR A 300 -13.99 -14.05 3.36
N ASN A 301 -14.75 -13.09 3.86
CA ASN A 301 -14.21 -11.92 4.56
C ASN A 301 -14.12 -12.11 6.09
N GLY A 302 -14.88 -13.05 6.67
CA GLY A 302 -14.84 -13.39 8.10
C GLY A 302 -13.65 -14.25 8.51
N ASN A 303 -13.23 -15.21 7.67
CA ASN A 303 -12.18 -16.17 8.05
C ASN A 303 -10.77 -15.55 8.19
N SER A 304 -10.54 -14.36 7.62
CA SER A 304 -9.27 -13.63 7.76
C SER A 304 -9.24 -12.65 8.93
N ALA A 305 -10.41 -12.24 9.45
CA ALA A 305 -10.49 -11.31 10.58
C ALA A 305 -10.51 -12.06 11.91
N ASP A 306 -11.24 -13.18 12.00
CA ASP A 306 -11.31 -14.01 13.22
C ASP A 306 -9.98 -14.71 13.52
N GLY A 307 -9.25 -15.17 12.49
CA GLY A 307 -7.93 -15.78 12.69
C GLY A 307 -6.89 -14.80 13.26
N VAL A 308 -6.96 -13.52 12.85
CA VAL A 308 -6.05 -12.47 13.33
C VAL A 308 -6.43 -12.00 14.74
N ALA A 309 -7.72 -11.96 15.08
CA ALA A 309 -8.18 -11.64 16.42
C ALA A 309 -7.81 -12.73 17.44
N ALA A 310 -7.95 -14.01 17.06
CA ALA A 310 -7.59 -15.14 17.91
C ALA A 310 -6.06 -15.23 18.15
N ASP A 311 -5.22 -14.92 17.16
CA ASP A 311 -3.76 -14.87 17.34
C ASP A 311 -3.31 -13.67 18.20
N LEU A 312 -4.02 -12.53 18.13
CA LEU A 312 -3.77 -11.37 18.98
C LEU A 312 -4.18 -11.59 20.45
N GLU A 313 -5.17 -12.43 20.70
CA GLU A 313 -5.60 -12.79 22.06
C GLU A 313 -4.63 -13.80 22.69
N LYS A 314 -4.17 -14.81 21.93
CA LYS A 314 -3.15 -15.76 22.39
C LYS A 314 -1.82 -15.10 22.70
N THR A 315 -1.35 -14.19 21.84
CA THR A 315 -0.09 -13.47 22.07
C THR A 315 -0.13 -12.55 23.29
N LYS A 316 -1.29 -11.96 23.61
CA LYS A 316 -1.46 -11.18 24.85
C LYS A 316 -1.46 -12.04 26.12
N LEU A 317 -1.98 -13.27 26.05
CA LEU A 317 -2.02 -14.19 27.19
C LEU A 317 -0.63 -14.75 27.54
N ASP A 318 0.23 -14.98 26.55
CA ASP A 318 1.61 -15.45 26.77
C ASP A 318 2.52 -14.34 27.35
N GLU A 319 2.34 -13.08 26.96
CA GLU A 319 3.12 -11.96 27.54
C GLU A 319 2.77 -11.66 29.00
N THR A 320 1.55 -11.98 29.45
CA THR A 320 1.15 -11.80 30.86
C THR A 320 1.55 -12.96 31.78
N SER A 321 2.09 -14.05 31.23
CA SER A 321 2.40 -15.28 31.97
C SER A 321 3.90 -15.56 32.15
N SER A 322 4.78 -14.61 31.78
CA SER A 322 6.25 -14.69 31.96
C SER A 322 6.78 -13.64 32.94
#